data_AF-A0A6M3KLV2-F1
#
_entry.id   AF-A0A6M3KLV2-F1
#
_cell.length_a   1.000
_cell.length_b   1.000
_cell.length_c   1.000
_cell.angle_alpha   90.00
_cell.angle_beta   90.00
_cell.angle_gamma   90.00
#
_symmetry.space_group_name_H-M   'P 1'
#
loop_
_entity.id
_entity.type
_entity.pdbx_description
1 polymer ?
#
loop_
_entity_poly.entity_id
_entity_poly.type
_entity_poly.pdbx_seq_one_letter_code
_entity_poly.pdbx_strand_id
1 'polypeptide(L)'
;MNLLLCLAILVAVVVIWCTVPALWVLCLPDVPLAHRRAAALSFGPASVRGLLMLPADLLAPLVVPFALLQTRWEDDELPRWARWWGNDVGINGDKFQWVMDPATGQGVPLPIPLADTPEARALCYWAPGHHPRSRWARWVWLGLRNRASALAVQLGHPTDYAKPVDVWGDPATGRSRAGWVLRHHNGAYQLHATQRLGPVCLRTNYGHKVDFTTWHRPVMPVVCIAASLLSWKETPEATAT
;
A
#
# COMPACT_ATOMS: atom_id res chain seq x y z
N MET A 1 -27.56 4.32 -22.68
CA MET A 1 -27.16 4.73 -21.32
C MET A 1 -26.61 6.16 -21.42
N ASN A 2 -27.22 7.13 -20.72
CA ASN A 2 -26.93 8.56 -20.90
C ASN A 2 -25.58 8.92 -20.26
N LEU A 3 -24.71 9.64 -20.98
CA LEU A 3 -23.39 10.08 -20.48
C LEU A 3 -23.50 10.81 -19.12
N LEU A 4 -24.55 11.62 -18.95
CA LEU A 4 -24.83 12.32 -17.70
C LEU A 4 -25.07 11.36 -16.53
N LEU A 5 -25.76 10.24 -16.79
CA LEU A 5 -26.00 9.20 -15.78
C LEU A 5 -24.68 8.51 -15.40
N CYS A 6 -23.83 8.19 -16.38
CA CYS A 6 -22.52 7.60 -16.11
C CYS A 6 -21.64 8.53 -15.26
N LEU A 7 -21.60 9.82 -15.60
CA LEU A 7 -20.86 10.83 -14.83
C LEU A 7 -21.40 10.99 -13.42
N ALA A 8 -22.73 11.03 -13.25
CA ALA A 8 -23.35 11.10 -11.93
C ALA A 8 -23.01 9.88 -11.05
N ILE A 9 -23.05 8.67 -11.63
CA ILE A 9 -22.65 7.44 -10.93
C ILE A 9 -21.17 7.51 -10.53
N LEU A 10 -20.29 7.93 -11.44
CA LEU A 10 -18.86 8.05 -11.14
C LEU A 10 -18.60 9.04 -10.00
N VAL A 11 -19.26 10.21 -10.03
CA VAL A 11 -19.18 11.21 -8.97
C VAL A 11 -19.68 10.63 -7.66
N ALA A 12 -20.81 9.93 -7.65
CA ALA A 12 -21.35 9.29 -6.45
C ALA A 12 -20.38 8.25 -5.88
N VAL A 13 -19.78 7.41 -6.72
CA VAL A 13 -18.77 6.42 -6.30
C VAL A 13 -17.56 7.10 -5.67
N VAL A 14 -17.04 8.16 -6.29
CA VAL A 14 -15.91 8.94 -5.74
C VAL A 14 -16.28 9.58 -4.40
N VAL A 15 -17.46 10.19 -4.30
CA VAL A 15 -17.95 10.79 -3.05
C VAL A 15 -18.02 9.73 -1.95
N ILE A 16 -18.60 8.57 -2.22
CA ILE A 16 -18.69 7.46 -1.25
C ILE A 16 -17.28 6.99 -0.85
N TRP A 17 -16.40 6.80 -1.82
CA TRP A 17 -15.01 6.36 -1.60
C TRP A 17 -14.20 7.32 -0.72
N CYS A 18 -14.45 8.64 -0.81
CA CYS A 18 -13.83 9.66 0.01
C CYS A 18 -14.47 9.82 1.39
N THR A 19 -15.81 9.76 1.45
CA THR A 19 -16.56 10.13 2.66
C THR A 19 -16.71 8.99 3.66
N VAL A 20 -16.84 7.75 3.21
CA VAL A 20 -17.05 6.60 4.12
C VAL A 20 -15.93 6.46 5.16
N PRO A 21 -14.63 6.50 4.80
CA PRO A 21 -13.55 6.42 5.79
C PRO A 21 -13.53 7.63 6.75
N ALA A 22 -13.86 8.83 6.25
CA ALA A 22 -13.92 10.03 7.06
C ALA A 22 -15.09 10.03 8.05
N LEU A 23 -16.26 9.50 7.65
CA LEU A 23 -17.38 9.32 8.57
C LEU A 23 -17.11 8.20 9.57
N TRP A 24 -16.48 7.11 9.14
CA TRP A 24 -16.13 6.00 10.02
C TRP A 24 -15.17 6.45 11.13
N VAL A 25 -14.11 7.19 10.80
CA VAL A 25 -13.14 7.63 11.83
C VAL A 25 -13.77 8.53 12.90
N LEU A 26 -14.82 9.28 12.57
CA LEU A 26 -15.60 10.08 13.53
C LEU A 26 -16.36 9.23 14.54
N CYS A 27 -16.70 7.99 14.19
CA CYS A 27 -17.46 7.06 15.02
C CYS A 27 -16.59 6.06 15.80
N LEU A 28 -15.26 6.11 15.68
CA LEU A 28 -14.40 5.18 16.42
C LEU A 28 -14.51 5.40 17.93
N PRO A 29 -14.64 4.31 18.72
CA PRO A 29 -14.60 4.38 20.17
C PRO A 29 -13.17 4.63 20.65
N ASP A 30 -13.02 5.17 21.86
CA ASP A 30 -11.73 5.32 22.56
C ASP A 30 -10.66 6.16 21.85
N VAL A 31 -11.04 6.88 20.79
CA VAL A 31 -10.20 7.89 20.13
C VAL A 31 -10.67 9.28 20.55
N PRO A 32 -9.79 10.15 21.08
CA PRO A 32 -10.16 11.50 21.45
C PRO A 32 -10.81 12.25 20.27
N LEU A 33 -11.85 13.04 20.55
CA LEU A 33 -12.62 13.75 19.52
C LEU A 33 -11.74 14.62 18.60
N ALA A 34 -10.71 15.25 19.16
CA ALA A 34 -9.73 16.04 18.39
C ALA A 34 -9.02 15.20 17.33
N HIS A 35 -8.56 13.99 17.67
CA HIS A 35 -7.90 13.07 16.74
C HIS A 35 -8.86 12.54 15.69
N ARG A 36 -10.12 12.22 16.07
CA ARG A 36 -11.13 11.79 15.10
C ARG A 36 -11.42 12.86 14.03
N ARG A 37 -11.59 14.12 14.46
CA ARG A 37 -11.78 15.26 13.55
C ARG A 37 -10.55 15.51 12.68
N ALA A 38 -9.36 15.50 13.28
CA ALA A 38 -8.11 15.69 12.56
C ALA A 38 -7.88 14.58 11.52
N ALA A 39 -8.17 13.32 11.85
CA ALA A 39 -8.10 12.20 10.92
C ALA A 39 -9.04 12.39 9.74
N ALA A 40 -10.31 12.70 9.99
CA ALA A 40 -11.31 12.94 8.94
C ALA A 40 -10.88 14.07 7.99
N LEU A 41 -10.33 15.17 8.53
CA LEU A 41 -9.78 16.27 7.74
C LEU A 41 -8.54 15.84 6.94
N SER A 42 -7.63 15.06 7.54
CA SER A 42 -6.42 14.58 6.87
C SER A 42 -6.71 13.65 5.69
N PHE A 43 -7.87 12.97 5.70
CA PHE A 43 -8.29 12.10 4.62
C PHE A 43 -8.67 12.87 3.36
N GLY A 44 -9.17 14.11 3.44
CA GLY A 44 -9.52 14.91 2.26
C GLY A 44 -8.34 15.09 1.29
N PRO A 45 -7.20 15.66 1.72
CA PRO A 45 -6.00 15.75 0.88
C PRO A 45 -5.48 14.39 0.41
N ALA A 46 -5.53 13.35 1.26
CA ALA A 46 -5.14 12.00 0.87
C ALA A 46 -6.03 11.47 -0.27
N SER A 47 -7.35 11.67 -0.19
CA SER A 47 -8.31 11.28 -1.23
C SER A 47 -8.00 11.96 -2.57
N VAL A 48 -7.72 13.27 -2.57
CA VAL A 48 -7.35 14.00 -3.79
C VAL A 48 -6.10 13.39 -4.43
N ARG A 49 -5.07 13.11 -3.62
CA ARG A 49 -3.84 12.45 -4.11
C ARG A 49 -4.09 11.02 -4.58
N GLY A 50 -4.97 10.28 -3.91
CA GLY A 50 -5.42 8.97 -4.34
C GLY A 50 -6.12 9.01 -5.71
N LEU A 51 -6.95 10.02 -5.98
CA LEU A 51 -7.58 10.21 -7.29
C LEU A 51 -6.55 10.52 -8.38
N LEU A 52 -5.50 11.30 -8.07
CA LEU A 52 -4.40 11.55 -9.00
C LEU A 52 -3.59 10.28 -9.32
N MET A 53 -3.48 9.36 -8.36
CA MET A 53 -2.80 8.08 -8.53
C MET A 53 -3.65 7.06 -9.30
N LEU A 54 -4.98 7.14 -9.20
CA LEU A 54 -5.90 6.13 -9.71
C LEU A 54 -5.71 5.78 -11.20
N PRO A 55 -5.50 6.74 -12.14
CA PRO A 55 -5.23 6.40 -13.53
C PRO A 55 -3.98 5.53 -13.70
N ALA A 56 -2.90 5.84 -12.97
CA ALA A 56 -1.69 5.02 -13.00
C ALA A 56 -1.95 3.62 -12.40
N ASP A 57 -2.63 3.53 -11.26
CA ASP A 57 -2.99 2.25 -10.65
C ASP A 57 -3.81 1.35 -11.61
N LEU A 58 -4.83 1.93 -12.28
CA LEU A 58 -5.69 1.20 -13.22
C LEU A 58 -4.97 0.79 -14.51
N LEU A 59 -4.04 1.62 -15.02
CA LEU A 59 -3.31 1.35 -16.25
C LEU A 59 -2.09 0.44 -16.05
N ALA A 60 -1.64 0.20 -14.82
CA ALA A 60 -0.44 -0.59 -14.55
C ALA A 60 -0.44 -1.99 -15.21
N PRO A 61 -1.53 -2.78 -15.22
CA PRO A 61 -1.55 -4.09 -15.88
C PRO A 61 -1.21 -4.02 -17.37
N LEU A 62 -1.55 -2.90 -18.02
CA LEU A 62 -1.34 -2.66 -19.45
C LEU A 62 0.02 -2.02 -19.73
N VAL A 63 0.40 -1.00 -18.96
CA VAL A 63 1.62 -0.20 -19.23
C VAL A 63 2.90 -0.94 -18.79
N VAL A 64 2.85 -1.63 -17.64
CA VAL A 64 4.03 -2.30 -17.08
C VAL A 64 4.63 -3.35 -18.03
N PRO A 65 3.87 -4.23 -18.69
CA PRO A 65 4.42 -5.15 -19.70
C PRO A 65 5.28 -4.45 -20.76
N PHE A 66 4.81 -3.32 -21.31
CA PHE A 66 5.57 -2.56 -22.31
C PHE A 66 6.83 -1.92 -21.74
N ALA A 67 6.77 -1.42 -20.50
CA ALA A 67 7.95 -0.91 -19.81
C ALA A 67 8.99 -2.02 -19.57
N LEU A 68 8.55 -3.23 -19.22
CA LEU A 68 9.42 -4.37 -18.95
C LEU A 68 10.15 -4.90 -20.20
N LEU A 69 9.64 -4.64 -21.41
CA LEU A 69 10.37 -4.94 -22.66
C LEU A 69 11.71 -4.19 -22.75
N GLN A 70 11.82 -3.04 -22.08
CA GLN A 70 13.02 -2.21 -22.04
C GLN A 70 13.90 -2.49 -20.81
N THR A 71 13.52 -3.44 -19.95
CA THR A 71 14.30 -3.79 -18.75
C THR A 71 15.18 -5.01 -18.97
N ARG A 72 16.40 -4.94 -18.46
CA ARG A 72 17.38 -6.03 -18.36
C ARG A 72 17.20 -6.80 -17.06
N TRP A 73 17.87 -7.95 -16.95
CA TRP A 73 17.79 -8.80 -15.76
C TRP A 73 18.32 -8.09 -14.50
N GLU A 74 19.44 -7.40 -14.65
CA GLU A 74 20.16 -6.64 -13.65
C GLU A 74 19.44 -5.36 -13.21
N ASP A 75 18.49 -4.85 -13.99
CA ASP A 75 17.79 -3.61 -13.65
C ASP A 75 17.00 -3.73 -12.34
N ASP A 76 17.04 -2.66 -11.53
CA ASP A 76 16.26 -2.51 -10.31
C ASP A 76 15.13 -1.49 -10.45
N GLU A 77 14.98 -0.92 -11.64
CA GLU A 77 14.19 0.27 -11.89
C GLU A 77 13.52 0.22 -13.28
N LEU A 78 12.30 0.77 -13.40
CA LEU A 78 11.65 0.93 -14.70
C LEU A 78 12.34 2.04 -15.53
N PRO A 79 12.20 2.02 -16.87
CA PRO A 79 12.65 3.14 -17.71
C PRO A 79 12.03 4.46 -17.25
N ARG A 80 12.73 5.58 -17.46
CA ARG A 80 12.38 6.90 -16.90
C ARG A 80 10.92 7.30 -17.14
N TRP A 81 10.40 7.08 -18.35
CA TRP A 81 9.03 7.41 -18.73
C TRP A 81 7.96 6.61 -17.95
N ALA A 82 8.32 5.43 -17.43
CA ALA A 82 7.42 4.53 -16.71
C ALA A 82 7.66 4.55 -15.19
N ARG A 83 8.50 5.44 -14.67
CA ARG A 83 8.95 5.41 -13.27
C ARG A 83 7.86 5.46 -12.20
N TRP A 84 6.82 6.25 -12.43
CA TRP A 84 5.62 6.30 -11.58
C TRP A 84 4.87 4.97 -11.44
N TRP A 85 4.97 4.03 -12.40
CA TRP A 85 4.44 2.65 -12.27
C TRP A 85 5.39 1.70 -11.56
N GLY A 86 6.60 2.16 -11.26
CA GLY A 86 7.57 1.41 -10.49
C GLY A 86 7.15 1.31 -9.02
N ASN A 87 8.13 0.96 -8.22
CA ASN A 87 7.99 0.77 -6.80
C ASN A 87 9.10 1.52 -6.07
N ASP A 88 8.82 1.98 -4.86
CA ASP A 88 9.72 2.76 -4.02
C ASP A 88 10.98 2.00 -3.58
N VAL A 89 10.96 0.66 -3.62
CA VAL A 89 12.09 -0.20 -3.28
C VAL A 89 12.71 -0.89 -4.49
N GLY A 90 12.13 -0.71 -5.68
CA GLY A 90 12.60 -1.29 -6.93
C GLY A 90 11.64 -2.30 -7.55
N ILE A 91 11.90 -2.66 -8.80
CA ILE A 91 10.95 -3.43 -9.64
C ILE A 91 10.88 -4.92 -9.30
N ASN A 92 11.81 -5.41 -8.48
CA ASN A 92 12.04 -6.82 -8.21
C ASN A 92 11.28 -7.34 -6.97
N GLY A 93 10.26 -6.62 -6.49
CA GLY A 93 9.43 -7.03 -5.36
C GLY A 93 9.75 -6.34 -4.04
N ASP A 94 9.19 -6.88 -2.95
CA ASP A 94 9.65 -6.55 -1.60
C ASP A 94 11.11 -7.02 -1.49
N LYS A 95 12.06 -6.08 -1.41
CA LYS A 95 13.44 -6.43 -1.08
C LYS A 95 13.48 -6.80 0.40
N PHE A 96 13.64 -8.09 0.69
CA PHE A 96 13.38 -8.66 2.02
C PHE A 96 14.40 -8.30 3.09
N GLN A 97 15.62 -7.97 2.70
CA GLN A 97 16.67 -7.62 3.64
C GLN A 97 16.83 -6.11 3.65
N TRP A 98 16.66 -5.51 4.82
CA TRP A 98 16.81 -4.08 5.05
C TRP A 98 18.01 -3.84 5.95
N VAL A 99 18.83 -2.87 5.59
CA VAL A 99 19.95 -2.41 6.40
C VAL A 99 19.76 -0.92 6.67
N MET A 100 20.29 -0.44 7.78
CA MET A 100 20.34 1.00 8.02
C MET A 100 21.50 1.57 7.21
N ASP A 101 21.23 2.58 6.39
CA ASP A 101 22.26 3.37 5.75
C ASP A 101 22.92 4.26 6.81
N PRO A 102 24.21 4.06 7.13
CA PRO A 102 24.90 4.85 8.15
C PRO A 102 25.05 6.33 7.77
N ALA A 103 24.98 6.68 6.48
CA ALA A 103 25.13 8.06 6.03
C ALA A 103 23.85 8.88 6.24
N THR A 104 22.68 8.24 6.10
CA THR A 104 21.38 8.92 6.13
C THR A 104 20.53 8.55 7.35
N GLY A 105 20.87 7.47 8.05
CA GLY A 105 20.06 6.92 9.14
C GLY A 105 18.72 6.37 8.65
N GLN A 106 18.59 6.03 7.36
CA GLN A 106 17.35 5.51 6.76
C GLN A 106 17.46 4.01 6.49
N GLY A 107 16.32 3.31 6.52
CA GLY A 107 16.27 1.92 6.09
C GLY A 107 16.42 1.85 4.56
N VAL A 108 17.42 1.11 4.08
CA VAL A 108 17.62 0.82 2.65
C VAL A 108 17.54 -0.68 2.39
N PRO A 109 16.83 -1.10 1.33
CA PRO A 109 16.72 -2.51 1.00
C PRO A 109 17.95 -3.02 0.23
N LEU A 110 18.44 -4.22 0.56
CA LEU A 110 19.47 -4.91 -0.20
C LEU A 110 18.96 -5.39 -1.56
N PRO A 111 19.80 -5.39 -2.60
CA PRO A 111 19.40 -5.81 -3.94
C PRO A 111 19.04 -7.31 -3.96
N ILE A 112 18.08 -7.66 -4.83
CA ILE A 112 17.78 -9.08 -5.10
C ILE A 112 18.99 -9.72 -5.79
N PRO A 113 19.42 -10.94 -5.40
CA PRO A 113 20.50 -11.65 -6.05
C PRO A 113 20.35 -11.72 -7.58
N LEU A 114 21.48 -11.73 -8.30
CA LEU A 114 21.48 -11.93 -9.75
C LEU A 114 21.42 -13.39 -10.14
N ALA A 115 22.01 -14.26 -9.32
CA ALA A 115 22.05 -15.70 -9.56
C ALA A 115 20.65 -16.31 -9.37
N ASP A 116 20.22 -17.10 -10.35
CA ASP A 116 18.94 -17.80 -10.29
C ASP A 116 19.09 -19.11 -9.51
N THR A 117 18.96 -19.02 -8.19
CA THR A 117 19.01 -20.17 -7.27
C THR A 117 17.63 -20.46 -6.66
N PRO A 118 17.40 -21.69 -6.13
CA PRO A 118 16.17 -22.00 -5.39
C PRO A 118 15.87 -21.00 -4.26
N GLU A 119 16.90 -20.55 -3.54
CA GLU A 119 16.79 -19.58 -2.44
C GLU A 119 16.34 -18.21 -2.96
N ALA A 120 16.87 -17.76 -4.10
CA ALA A 120 16.47 -16.51 -4.71
C ALA A 120 15.03 -16.57 -5.24
N ARG A 121 14.61 -17.70 -5.80
CA ARG A 121 13.20 -17.94 -6.22
C ARG A 121 12.25 -18.01 -5.03
N ALA A 122 12.69 -18.54 -3.89
CA ALA A 122 11.88 -18.62 -2.67
C ALA A 122 11.51 -17.22 -2.12
N LEU A 123 12.28 -16.19 -2.45
CA LEU A 123 11.93 -14.79 -2.14
C LEU A 123 10.64 -14.35 -2.88
N CYS A 124 10.32 -14.94 -4.03
CA CYS A 124 9.21 -14.51 -4.88
C CYS A 124 7.85 -15.09 -4.47
N TYR A 125 7.39 -14.77 -3.25
CA TYR A 125 6.10 -15.28 -2.74
C TYR A 125 4.86 -14.85 -3.55
N TRP A 126 4.99 -13.81 -4.39
CA TRP A 126 3.90 -13.28 -5.21
C TRP A 126 3.81 -13.91 -6.60
N ALA A 127 4.87 -14.57 -7.08
CA ALA A 127 4.88 -15.36 -8.30
C ALA A 127 5.68 -16.66 -8.05
N PRO A 128 5.10 -17.62 -7.30
CA PRO A 128 5.81 -18.81 -6.85
C PRO A 128 6.48 -19.56 -8.01
N GLY A 129 7.73 -20.00 -7.78
CA GLY A 129 8.54 -20.69 -8.78
C GLY A 129 9.32 -19.78 -9.74
N HIS A 130 9.06 -18.47 -9.72
CA HIS A 130 9.81 -17.50 -10.52
C HIS A 130 10.89 -16.80 -9.70
N HIS A 131 11.97 -16.42 -10.38
CA HIS A 131 12.93 -15.48 -9.82
C HIS A 131 12.32 -14.06 -9.75
N PRO A 132 12.53 -13.26 -8.70
CA PRO A 132 11.95 -11.92 -8.59
C PRO A 132 12.34 -10.96 -9.73
N ARG A 133 13.51 -11.18 -10.36
CA ARG A 133 13.99 -10.43 -11.54
C ARG A 133 13.35 -10.87 -12.86
N SER A 134 12.61 -11.97 -12.89
CA SER A 134 11.93 -12.42 -14.11
C SER A 134 10.86 -11.42 -14.53
N ARG A 135 10.65 -11.28 -15.85
CA ARG A 135 9.61 -10.39 -16.40
C ARG A 135 8.22 -10.71 -15.84
N TRP A 136 7.91 -11.98 -15.67
CA TRP A 136 6.64 -12.42 -15.07
C TRP A 136 6.50 -11.94 -13.63
N ALA A 137 7.50 -12.20 -12.77
CA ALA A 137 7.46 -11.76 -11.38
C ALA A 137 7.34 -10.23 -11.26
N ARG A 138 8.06 -9.48 -12.09
CA ARG A 138 7.97 -8.01 -12.14
C ARG A 138 6.59 -7.53 -12.58
N TRP A 139 5.98 -8.19 -13.57
CA TRP A 139 4.62 -7.84 -14.01
C TRP A 139 3.57 -8.16 -12.94
N VAL A 140 3.63 -9.33 -12.32
CA VAL A 140 2.72 -9.67 -11.22
C VAL A 140 2.88 -8.66 -10.07
N TRP A 141 4.12 -8.26 -9.77
CA TRP A 141 4.39 -7.26 -8.75
C TRP A 141 3.83 -5.88 -9.11
N LEU A 142 4.34 -5.25 -10.18
CA LEU A 142 4.06 -3.86 -10.52
C LEU A 142 2.75 -3.66 -11.28
N GLY A 143 2.34 -4.67 -12.05
CA GLY A 143 1.14 -4.63 -12.89
C GLY A 143 -0.11 -5.04 -12.14
N LEU A 144 -0.03 -5.93 -11.14
CA LEU A 144 -1.21 -6.50 -10.48
C LEU A 144 -1.27 -6.23 -8.97
N ARG A 145 -0.14 -6.34 -8.25
CA ARG A 145 -0.15 -6.39 -6.78
C ARG A 145 0.17 -5.05 -6.10
N ASN A 146 1.25 -4.38 -6.50
CA ASN A 146 1.80 -3.18 -5.86
C ASN A 146 1.95 -2.02 -6.86
N ARG A 147 0.86 -1.83 -7.60
CA ARG A 147 0.74 -0.90 -8.72
C ARG A 147 0.94 0.54 -8.28
N ALA A 148 1.67 1.30 -9.12
CA ALA A 148 1.91 2.73 -8.94
C ALA A 148 2.42 3.14 -7.54
N SER A 149 3.11 2.23 -6.84
CA SER A 149 3.59 2.48 -5.47
C SER A 149 4.65 3.59 -5.43
N ALA A 150 5.48 3.73 -6.47
CA ALA A 150 6.39 4.87 -6.59
C ALA A 150 5.63 6.21 -6.63
N LEU A 151 4.51 6.30 -7.36
CA LEU A 151 3.68 7.50 -7.38
C LEU A 151 3.01 7.75 -6.03
N ALA A 152 2.55 6.70 -5.35
CA ALA A 152 2.00 6.80 -4.00
C ALA A 152 2.99 7.43 -3.00
N VAL A 153 4.28 7.14 -3.16
CA VAL A 153 5.36 7.73 -2.35
C VAL A 153 5.65 9.17 -2.77
N GLN A 154 5.71 9.47 -4.06
CA GLN A 154 5.90 10.86 -4.53
C GLN A 154 4.79 11.80 -4.05
N LEU A 155 3.56 11.28 -3.93
CA LEU A 155 2.41 12.00 -3.39
C LEU A 155 2.27 11.85 -1.85
N GLY A 156 3.20 11.16 -1.20
CA GLY A 156 3.12 10.82 0.21
C GLY A 156 3.32 11.99 1.16
N HIS A 157 3.34 11.67 2.46
CA HIS A 157 3.59 12.63 3.54
C HIS A 157 4.93 12.36 4.21
N PRO A 158 5.79 13.36 4.45
CA PRO A 158 7.11 13.15 5.03
C PRO A 158 7.03 12.61 6.47
N THR A 159 7.90 11.67 6.80
CA THR A 159 8.07 11.22 8.19
C THR A 159 8.92 12.20 8.99
N ASP A 160 8.68 12.26 10.29
CA ASP A 160 9.48 13.05 11.23
C ASP A 160 9.78 12.20 12.46
N TYR A 161 10.94 11.54 12.47
CA TYR A 161 11.33 10.60 13.54
C TYR A 161 11.58 11.27 14.89
N ALA A 162 11.57 12.60 14.98
CA ALA A 162 11.54 13.30 16.26
C ALA A 162 10.14 13.28 16.92
N LYS A 163 9.11 12.89 16.16
CA LYS A 163 7.72 12.80 16.65
C LYS A 163 7.30 11.35 16.89
N PRO A 164 6.45 11.10 17.90
CA PRO A 164 5.97 9.76 18.18
C PRO A 164 5.01 9.25 17.08
N VAL A 165 4.69 7.96 17.16
CA VAL A 165 3.57 7.35 16.45
C VAL A 165 2.49 7.03 17.47
N ASP A 166 1.35 7.71 17.37
CA ASP A 166 0.19 7.40 18.22
C ASP A 166 -0.64 6.28 17.58
N VAL A 167 -1.15 5.37 18.40
CA VAL A 167 -1.90 4.21 17.93
C VAL A 167 -3.14 3.99 18.82
N TRP A 168 -4.30 3.85 18.18
CA TRP A 168 -5.56 3.48 18.82
C TRP A 168 -6.16 2.24 18.14
N GLY A 169 -6.90 1.45 18.90
CA GLY A 169 -7.46 0.18 18.42
C GLY A 169 -6.46 -0.98 18.54
N ASP A 170 -6.53 -1.95 17.63
CA ASP A 170 -5.72 -3.16 17.67
C ASP A 170 -4.62 -3.15 16.59
N PRO A 171 -3.35 -2.92 16.96
CA PRO A 171 -2.24 -2.87 16.01
C PRO A 171 -2.03 -4.16 15.21
N ALA A 172 -2.50 -5.29 15.73
CA ALA A 172 -2.39 -6.60 15.08
C ALA A 172 -3.51 -6.86 14.06
N THR A 173 -4.42 -5.88 13.84
CA THR A 173 -5.46 -5.94 12.81
C THR A 173 -4.87 -6.27 11.43
N GLY A 174 -5.43 -7.27 10.76
CA GLY A 174 -5.01 -7.69 9.43
C GLY A 174 -5.81 -8.89 8.92
N ARG A 175 -5.26 -9.61 7.93
CA ARG A 175 -5.98 -10.70 7.24
C ARG A 175 -6.26 -11.95 8.09
N SER A 176 -5.74 -12.02 9.31
CA SER A 176 -5.98 -13.10 10.27
C SER A 176 -6.59 -12.60 11.58
N ARG A 177 -6.83 -11.28 11.71
CA ARG A 177 -7.31 -10.66 12.93
C ARG A 177 -8.18 -9.47 12.60
N ALA A 178 -9.48 -9.64 12.83
CA ALA A 178 -10.48 -8.64 12.52
C ALA A 178 -10.41 -7.53 13.57
N GLY A 179 -10.71 -6.31 13.15
CA GLY A 179 -10.58 -5.15 13.99
C GLY A 179 -10.30 -3.90 13.18
N TRP A 180 -9.87 -2.87 13.88
CA TRP A 180 -9.44 -1.61 13.31
C TRP A 180 -8.27 -1.06 14.10
N VAL A 181 -7.48 -0.23 13.44
CA VAL A 181 -6.41 0.54 14.05
C VAL A 181 -6.32 1.89 13.35
N LEU A 182 -6.27 2.94 14.17
CA LEU A 182 -5.96 4.29 13.74
C LEU A 182 -4.54 4.61 14.16
N ARG A 183 -3.69 5.03 13.21
CA ARG A 183 -2.34 5.51 13.49
C ARG A 183 -2.22 6.97 13.15
N HIS A 184 -1.46 7.72 13.94
CA HIS A 184 -1.13 9.11 13.68
C HIS A 184 0.38 9.32 13.76
N HIS A 185 0.93 10.05 12.79
CA HIS A 185 2.32 10.48 12.82
C HIS A 185 2.48 11.76 12.02
N ASN A 186 3.17 12.74 12.59
CA ASN A 186 3.51 14.00 11.92
C ASN A 186 2.32 14.70 11.22
N GLY A 187 1.12 14.66 11.81
CA GLY A 187 -0.09 15.27 11.23
C GLY A 187 -0.79 14.43 10.16
N ALA A 188 -0.26 13.26 9.80
CA ALA A 188 -0.90 12.30 8.91
C ALA A 188 -1.56 11.17 9.70
N TYR A 189 -2.68 10.66 9.18
CA TYR A 189 -3.40 9.53 9.77
C TYR A 189 -3.49 8.35 8.81
N GLN A 190 -3.57 7.15 9.39
CA GLN A 190 -3.89 5.90 8.72
C GLN A 190 -5.04 5.20 9.43
N LEU A 191 -6.15 4.96 8.74
CA LEU A 191 -7.16 4.01 9.19
C LEU A 191 -6.93 2.68 8.48
N HIS A 192 -6.63 1.62 9.24
CA HIS A 192 -6.64 0.25 8.73
C HIS A 192 -7.71 -0.54 9.48
N ALA A 193 -8.67 -1.11 8.75
CA ALA A 193 -9.67 -2.00 9.32
C ALA A 193 -9.80 -3.26 8.49
N THR A 194 -10.09 -4.38 9.16
CA THR A 194 -10.38 -5.66 8.53
C THR A 194 -11.57 -6.31 9.21
N GLN A 195 -12.54 -6.75 8.41
CA GLN A 195 -13.70 -7.52 8.89
C GLN A 195 -13.70 -8.89 8.22
N ARG A 196 -13.82 -9.96 9.02
CA ARG A 196 -13.97 -11.33 8.51
C ARG A 196 -15.37 -11.51 7.93
N LEU A 197 -15.44 -12.06 6.72
CA LEU A 197 -16.66 -12.41 5.98
C LEU A 197 -16.53 -13.86 5.49
N GLY A 198 -16.46 -14.80 6.44
CA GLY A 198 -16.20 -16.21 6.15
C GLY A 198 -14.76 -16.46 5.65
N PRO A 199 -14.58 -17.06 4.45
CA PRO A 199 -13.26 -17.36 3.88
C PRO A 199 -12.54 -16.13 3.31
N VAL A 200 -13.23 -14.99 3.25
CA VAL A 200 -12.69 -13.71 2.80
C VAL A 200 -12.80 -12.67 3.90
N CYS A 201 -12.15 -11.53 3.71
CA CYS A 201 -12.29 -10.36 4.56
C CYS A 201 -12.42 -9.10 3.73
N LEU A 202 -13.20 -8.17 4.24
CA LEU A 202 -13.25 -6.81 3.76
C LEU A 202 -12.16 -6.00 4.48
N ARG A 203 -11.25 -5.40 3.72
CA ARG A 203 -10.17 -4.55 4.23
C ARG A 203 -10.36 -3.11 3.79
N THR A 204 -10.16 -2.19 4.72
CA THR A 204 -9.96 -0.75 4.49
C THR A 204 -8.54 -0.37 4.90
N ASN A 205 -7.86 0.43 4.09
CA ASN A 205 -6.58 1.05 4.43
C ASN A 205 -6.58 2.45 3.80
N TYR A 206 -6.70 3.50 4.62
CA TYR A 206 -7.03 4.85 4.16
C TYR A 206 -6.17 5.93 4.82
N GLY A 207 -5.76 6.94 4.06
CA GLY A 207 -4.92 8.06 4.50
C GLY A 207 -3.50 7.95 3.97
N HIS A 208 -2.52 8.04 4.86
CA HIS A 208 -1.11 7.78 4.55
C HIS A 208 -0.66 6.53 5.32
N LYS A 209 0.19 5.69 4.74
CA LYS A 209 0.69 4.47 5.40
C LYS A 209 1.66 4.80 6.54
N VAL A 210 1.13 5.19 7.69
CA VAL A 210 1.89 5.50 8.91
C VAL A 210 2.66 4.28 9.41
N ASP A 211 2.15 3.07 9.18
CA ASP A 211 2.88 1.82 9.43
C ASP A 211 4.24 1.76 8.73
N PHE A 212 4.48 2.55 7.67
CA PHE A 212 5.79 2.59 7.00
C PHE A 212 6.92 3.15 7.88
N THR A 213 6.58 3.86 8.96
CA THR A 213 7.55 4.37 9.94
C THR A 213 8.34 3.24 10.63
N THR A 214 7.79 2.02 10.72
CA THR A 214 8.51 0.88 11.33
C THR A 214 9.73 0.45 10.51
N TRP A 215 9.77 0.78 9.22
CA TRP A 215 10.90 0.51 8.33
C TRP A 215 11.81 1.73 8.12
N HIS A 216 11.71 2.75 8.98
CA HIS A 216 12.52 3.97 8.89
C HIS A 216 12.48 4.62 7.49
N ARG A 217 11.30 4.58 6.86
CA ARG A 217 11.05 5.17 5.53
C ARG A 217 10.96 6.70 5.63
N PRO A 218 11.49 7.47 4.68
CA PRO A 218 11.42 8.94 4.74
C PRO A 218 10.03 9.52 4.43
N VAL A 219 9.13 8.71 3.85
CA VAL A 219 7.82 9.14 3.38
C VAL A 219 6.79 8.05 3.70
N MET A 220 5.60 8.48 4.14
CA MET A 220 4.41 7.65 4.29
C MET A 220 3.58 7.73 3.00
N PRO A 221 3.52 6.64 2.21
CA PRO A 221 2.79 6.62 0.94
C PRO A 221 1.30 6.91 1.13
N VAL A 222 0.67 7.55 0.14
CA VAL A 222 -0.80 7.66 0.10
C VAL A 222 -1.42 6.28 -0.08
N VAL A 223 -2.51 6.01 0.64
CA VAL A 223 -3.30 4.78 0.49
C VAL A 223 -4.78 5.14 0.62
N CYS A 224 -5.57 4.82 -0.40
CA CYS A 224 -7.00 5.15 -0.42
C CYS A 224 -7.83 3.91 -0.78
N ILE A 225 -7.70 2.85 0.02
CA ILE A 225 -8.44 1.61 -0.16
C ILE A 225 -9.64 1.67 0.77
N ALA A 226 -10.77 2.20 0.28
CA ALA A 226 -12.01 2.25 1.07
C ALA A 226 -12.56 0.83 1.33
N ALA A 227 -12.47 -0.06 0.33
CA ALA A 227 -12.92 -1.44 0.41
C ALA A 227 -12.07 -2.32 -0.53
N SER A 228 -11.63 -3.46 -0.02
CA SER A 228 -10.93 -4.50 -0.79
C SER A 228 -11.26 -5.86 -0.21
N LEU A 229 -11.77 -6.77 -1.04
CA LEU A 229 -12.03 -8.15 -0.66
C LEU A 229 -10.76 -8.98 -0.84
N LEU A 230 -10.32 -9.67 0.21
CA LEU A 230 -9.11 -10.49 0.22
C LEU A 230 -9.41 -11.83 0.88
N SER A 231 -8.62 -12.87 0.61
CA SER A 231 -8.74 -14.13 1.35
C SER A 231 -8.36 -13.93 2.82
N TRP A 232 -9.19 -14.44 3.71
CA TRP A 232 -8.87 -14.56 5.14
C TRP A 232 -7.71 -15.54 5.31
N LYS A 233 -6.85 -15.28 6.29
CA LYS A 233 -5.75 -16.16 6.69
C LYS A 233 -6.10 -16.74 8.05
N GLU A 234 -6.32 -18.05 8.12
CA GLU A 234 -6.48 -18.70 9.41
C GLU A 234 -5.20 -18.56 10.23
N THR A 235 -5.34 -18.36 11.54
CA THR A 235 -4.22 -18.40 12.48
C THR A 235 -3.77 -19.86 12.62
N PRO A 236 -2.46 -20.18 12.56
CA PRO A 236 -1.97 -21.57 12.58
C PRO A 236 -2.48 -22.45 13.74
N GLU A 237 -2.96 -21.87 14.82
CA GLU A 237 -3.47 -22.58 16.00
C GLU A 237 -4.89 -23.16 15.85
N ALA A 238 -5.65 -22.80 14.80
CA ALA A 238 -7.03 -23.25 14.63
C ALA A 238 -7.19 -24.62 13.95
N THR A 239 -6.09 -25.28 13.57
CA THR A 239 -6.10 -26.56 12.82
C THR A 239 -5.78 -27.80 13.67
N ALA A 240 -5.75 -27.67 14.99
CA ALA A 240 -5.51 -28.77 15.91
C ALA A 240 -6.75 -29.01 16.82
N THR A 241 -7.82 -29.54 16.24
CA THR A 241 -8.89 -30.27 16.94
C THR A 241 -9.49 -31.30 16.00
#